data_AF-A0A2P4Y6X2-F1
#
_entry.id   AF-A0A2P4Y6X2-F1
#
_cell.length_a   1.000
_cell.length_b   1.000
_cell.length_c   1.000
_cell.angle_alpha   90.00
_cell.angle_beta   90.00
_cell.angle_gamma   90.00
#
_symmetry.space_group_name_H-M   'P 1'
#
loop_
_entity.id
_entity.type
_entity.pdbx_description
1 polymer ?
#
loop_
_entity_poly.entity_id
_entity_poly.type
_entity_poly.pdbx_seq_one_letter_code
_entity_poly.pdbx_strand_id
1 'polypeptide(L)'
;MLSMTNNNDGGPRVIRLSPYKYVHVLDTNSNVSRVLAGPLTYTRQEHEHVMTPPQNMIVLPAQHYVEVRNPVVRAEDGKIVRDAFDQAKLKHGEIEFRIFDKYPEPFPLYPGEEQVGEIRELRVVPVDTALRIRATRKIDKYVAGDEWLFVGPATYYPRAEEEIVTVVHAIVVKKNQAIKFRAEKKCTDSQGIERDAGEEWLVSTPGAYLPHIDEVHVETLQAHVLTQDTALHLRALRTFKDVYGTSRRAGEEWLITTETTETHVQDVHEEILGYVSVTILTNRQYCIVVDPVVNGVQRRGTRELRKGEATFFLQPGEQLENGRVEDICVLADDEAVLLQAVETFVELPDKKQGEPEGEDGGNSPIKKKPDQVRREAGERWMVYGPREYIPPIQVKVLETRRAIPLDINEGVYVRERKTGHQWKSFCHPKQEVLHM
;
A
#
# COMPACT_ATOMS: atom_id res chain seq x y z
N MET A 1 -8.52 63.91 -10.05
CA MET A 1 -8.25 65.29 -10.48
C MET A 1 -6.75 65.44 -10.62
N LEU A 2 -6.23 65.35 -11.85
CA LEU A 2 -4.82 65.62 -12.16
C LEU A 2 -4.73 67.03 -12.71
N SER A 3 -3.88 67.83 -12.08
CA SER A 3 -3.53 69.20 -12.45
C SER A 3 -2.98 69.24 -13.88
N MET A 4 -3.78 69.73 -14.82
CA MET A 4 -3.31 70.13 -16.14
C MET A 4 -2.61 71.49 -16.03
N THR A 5 -1.29 71.47 -15.81
CA THR A 5 -0.45 72.64 -16.07
C THR A 5 -0.24 72.76 -17.58
N ASN A 6 -0.89 73.76 -18.18
CA ASN A 6 -0.61 74.25 -19.53
C ASN A 6 0.86 74.70 -19.60
N ASN A 7 1.75 73.84 -20.13
CA ASN A 7 3.05 74.27 -20.64
C ASN A 7 3.02 74.03 -22.15
N ASN A 8 2.89 75.12 -22.91
CA ASN A 8 2.93 75.15 -24.37
C ASN A 8 4.36 74.93 -24.92
N ASP A 9 5.20 74.22 -24.18
CA ASP A 9 6.57 73.93 -24.56
C ASP A 9 6.69 72.42 -24.65
N GLY A 10 6.78 71.87 -25.86
CA GLY A 10 6.74 70.43 -26.14
C GLY A 10 7.94 69.63 -25.63
N GLY A 11 8.52 70.03 -24.50
CA GLY A 11 9.69 69.48 -23.86
C GLY A 11 11.00 70.15 -24.30
N PRO A 12 12.14 69.69 -23.76
CA PRO A 12 13.44 70.26 -24.06
C PRO A 12 13.77 70.20 -25.56
N ARG A 13 14.35 71.28 -26.11
CA ARG A 13 14.76 71.36 -27.52
C ARG A 13 15.88 70.37 -27.87
N VAL A 14 16.79 70.13 -26.93
CA VAL A 14 17.87 69.15 -27.09
C VAL A 14 17.69 68.06 -26.04
N ILE A 15 17.44 66.84 -26.50
CA ILE A 15 17.27 65.65 -25.67
C ILE A 15 18.60 64.91 -25.63
N ARG A 16 19.25 64.89 -24.47
CA ARG A 16 20.48 64.12 -24.24
C ARG A 16 20.14 62.86 -23.47
N LEU A 17 20.12 61.72 -24.16
CA LEU A 17 19.91 60.41 -23.56
C LEU A 17 21.26 59.76 -23.30
N SER A 18 21.57 59.55 -22.02
CA SER A 18 22.68 58.69 -21.58
C SER A 18 22.44 57.23 -22.01
N PRO A 19 23.48 56.36 -22.00
CA PRO A 19 23.29 54.92 -22.18
C PRO A 19 22.20 54.36 -21.27
N TYR A 20 21.44 53.39 -21.77
CA TYR A 20 20.35 52.70 -21.07
C TYR A 20 19.21 53.59 -20.58
N LYS A 21 19.05 54.78 -21.18
CA LYS A 21 17.87 55.62 -21.00
C LYS A 21 17.05 55.71 -22.28
N TYR A 22 15.76 55.91 -22.14
CA TYR A 22 14.87 56.15 -23.27
C TYR A 22 13.83 57.22 -22.95
N VAL A 23 13.19 57.75 -23.99
CA VAL A 23 12.09 58.70 -23.88
C VAL A 23 11.07 58.45 -24.99
N HIS A 24 9.81 58.79 -24.74
CA HIS A 24 8.76 58.76 -25.77
C HIS A 24 8.57 60.15 -26.37
N VAL A 25 8.50 60.21 -27.70
CA VAL A 25 8.28 61.45 -28.46
C VAL A 25 7.08 61.23 -29.39
N LEU A 26 6.14 62.18 -29.36
CA LEU A 26 4.99 62.25 -30.25
C LEU A 26 5.29 63.25 -31.38
N ASP A 27 5.17 62.82 -32.62
CA ASP A 27 5.09 63.73 -33.76
C ASP A 27 3.63 64.21 -33.89
N THR A 28 3.38 65.52 -33.80
CA THR A 28 2.04 66.12 -33.86
C THR A 28 1.49 66.24 -35.28
N ASN A 29 2.33 66.15 -36.32
CA ASN A 29 1.87 66.16 -37.70
C ASN A 29 1.29 64.79 -38.09
N SER A 30 1.97 63.72 -37.70
CA SER A 30 1.56 62.33 -38.00
C SER A 30 0.75 61.68 -36.88
N ASN A 31 0.73 62.28 -35.69
CA ASN A 31 0.20 61.72 -34.44
C ASN A 31 0.84 60.39 -34.04
N VAL A 32 2.11 60.19 -34.40
CA VAL A 32 2.85 58.95 -34.17
C VAL A 32 3.77 59.09 -32.96
N SER A 33 3.58 58.22 -31.98
CA SER A 33 4.48 58.10 -30.83
C SER A 33 5.57 57.07 -31.10
N ARG A 34 6.81 57.44 -30.80
CA ARG A 34 7.98 56.55 -30.93
C ARG A 34 8.91 56.64 -29.73
N VAL A 35 9.75 55.62 -29.59
CA VAL A 35 10.79 55.58 -28.56
C VAL A 35 12.12 56.08 -29.12
N LEU A 36 12.80 56.95 -28.37
CA LEU A 36 14.19 57.31 -28.59
C LEU A 36 15.03 56.66 -27.49
N ALA A 37 16.01 55.85 -27.88
CA ALA A 37 16.89 55.12 -26.98
C ALA A 37 18.31 55.73 -27.01
N GLY A 38 18.94 55.84 -25.83
CA GLY A 38 20.31 56.33 -25.69
C GLY A 38 21.37 55.22 -25.87
N PRO A 39 22.66 55.57 -26.07
CA PRO A 39 23.21 56.92 -26.05
C PRO A 39 22.88 57.72 -27.32
N LEU A 40 22.18 58.84 -27.14
CA LEU A 40 21.70 59.65 -28.26
C LEU A 40 21.55 61.10 -27.84
N THR A 41 22.11 62.02 -28.64
CA THR A 41 21.76 63.44 -28.56
C THR A 41 20.83 63.75 -29.72
N TYR A 42 19.57 63.99 -29.42
CA TYR A 42 18.53 64.25 -30.42
C TYR A 42 18.04 65.70 -30.29
N THR A 43 17.93 66.39 -31.42
CA THR A 43 17.34 67.74 -31.46
C THR A 43 15.89 67.61 -31.90
N ARG A 44 14.96 67.92 -30.99
CA ARG A 44 13.51 67.85 -31.19
C ARG A 44 13.09 68.84 -32.28
N GLN A 45 12.27 68.38 -33.21
CA GLN A 45 11.68 69.23 -34.25
C GLN A 45 10.49 70.03 -33.70
N GLU A 46 10.08 71.10 -34.38
CA GLU A 46 8.98 71.97 -33.90
C GLU A 46 7.64 71.23 -33.74
N HIS A 47 7.40 70.24 -34.60
CA HIS A 47 6.20 69.40 -34.60
C HIS A 47 6.32 68.16 -33.69
N GLU A 48 7.28 68.13 -32.76
CA GLU A 48 7.47 66.99 -31.87
C GLU A 48 7.25 67.38 -30.42
N HIS A 49 6.67 66.48 -29.64
CA HIS A 49 6.39 66.66 -28.24
C HIS A 49 6.98 65.51 -27.41
N VAL A 50 7.79 65.84 -26.41
CA VAL A 50 8.32 64.83 -25.48
C VAL A 50 7.22 64.41 -24.51
N MET A 51 6.79 63.15 -24.58
CA MET A 51 5.65 62.65 -23.81
C MET A 51 6.02 62.24 -22.39
N THR A 52 7.23 61.69 -22.21
CA THR A 52 7.70 61.15 -20.93
C THR A 52 9.01 61.81 -20.51
N PRO A 53 9.33 61.90 -19.21
CA PRO A 53 10.70 62.22 -18.79
C PRO A 53 11.65 61.08 -19.21
N PRO A 54 12.98 61.29 -19.29
CA PRO A 54 13.93 60.22 -19.55
C PRO A 54 13.81 59.08 -18.53
N GLN A 55 13.45 57.89 -18.99
CA GLN A 55 13.26 56.67 -18.19
C GLN A 55 14.46 55.73 -18.33
N ASN A 56 14.70 54.89 -17.33
CA ASN A 56 15.72 53.84 -17.42
C ASN A 56 15.16 52.65 -18.20
N MET A 57 15.95 52.07 -19.09
CA MET A 57 15.65 50.79 -19.72
C MET A 57 15.55 49.70 -18.66
N ILE A 58 14.76 48.67 -18.96
CA ILE A 58 14.66 47.49 -18.12
C ILE A 58 15.93 46.67 -18.32
N VAL A 59 16.61 46.41 -17.21
CA VAL A 59 17.80 45.55 -17.15
C VAL A 59 17.39 44.27 -16.44
N LEU A 60 17.34 43.16 -17.16
CA LEU A 60 17.07 41.85 -16.56
C LEU A 60 18.38 41.23 -16.06
N PRO A 61 18.50 40.85 -14.78
CA PRO A 61 19.57 39.97 -14.32
C PRO A 61 19.42 38.57 -14.91
N ALA A 62 20.49 37.77 -14.88
CA ALA A 62 20.43 36.35 -15.26
C ALA A 62 19.37 35.62 -14.42
N GLN A 63 18.66 34.67 -15.05
CA GLN A 63 17.56 33.91 -14.42
C GLN A 63 16.39 34.76 -13.90
N HIS A 64 16.18 35.96 -14.44
CA HIS A 64 15.03 36.79 -14.10
C HIS A 64 14.12 37.04 -15.29
N TYR A 65 12.90 37.44 -14.99
CA TYR A 65 11.90 37.85 -15.97
C TYR A 65 11.10 39.06 -15.47
N VAL A 66 10.43 39.73 -16.41
CA VAL A 66 9.45 40.79 -16.12
C VAL A 66 8.20 40.57 -16.97
N GLU A 67 7.05 40.91 -16.41
CA GLU A 67 5.78 40.90 -17.14
C GLU A 67 5.57 42.26 -17.82
N VAL A 68 5.21 42.24 -19.10
CA VAL A 68 4.90 43.43 -19.90
C VAL A 68 3.51 43.30 -20.49
N ARG A 69 2.65 44.30 -20.22
CA ARG A 69 1.32 44.43 -20.84
C ARG A 69 1.40 45.18 -22.16
N ASN A 70 0.48 44.81 -23.06
CA ASN A 70 0.37 45.36 -24.41
C ASN A 70 1.69 45.25 -25.19
N PRO A 71 2.35 44.08 -25.22
CA PRO A 71 3.68 43.95 -25.80
C PRO A 71 3.69 44.29 -27.30
N VAL A 72 4.79 44.86 -27.77
CA VAL A 72 5.00 45.14 -29.20
C VAL A 72 4.97 43.87 -30.04
N VAL A 73 4.41 43.97 -31.23
CA VAL A 73 4.45 42.92 -32.22
C VAL A 73 5.84 42.87 -32.85
N ARG A 74 6.50 41.71 -32.75
CA ARG A 74 7.78 41.44 -33.41
C ARG A 74 7.58 40.48 -34.58
N ALA A 75 8.27 40.72 -35.69
CA ALA A 75 8.36 39.82 -36.82
C ALA A 75 9.31 38.66 -36.51
N GLU A 76 9.38 37.66 -37.40
CA GLU A 76 10.27 36.49 -37.24
C GLU A 76 11.75 36.89 -37.16
N ASP A 77 12.15 38.00 -37.77
CA ASP A 77 13.51 38.56 -37.70
C ASP A 77 13.78 39.38 -36.42
N GLY A 78 12.82 39.40 -35.49
CA GLY A 78 12.91 40.13 -34.22
C GLY A 78 12.68 41.63 -34.34
N LYS A 79 12.47 42.17 -35.55
CA LYS A 79 12.16 43.59 -35.74
C LYS A 79 10.72 43.90 -35.36
N ILE A 80 10.50 45.15 -34.98
CA ILE A 80 9.19 45.61 -34.56
C ILE A 80 8.32 45.87 -35.78
N VAL A 81 7.16 45.25 -35.78
CA VAL A 81 6.15 45.46 -36.81
C VAL A 81 5.50 46.82 -36.55
N ARG A 82 5.50 47.65 -37.59
CA ARG A 82 4.88 48.97 -37.58
C ARG A 82 3.62 48.99 -38.43
N ASP A 83 2.73 49.93 -38.18
CA ASP A 83 1.53 50.15 -38.97
C ASP A 83 1.80 51.02 -40.21
N ALA A 84 0.73 51.41 -40.91
CA ALA A 84 0.82 52.24 -42.12
C ALA A 84 1.38 53.66 -41.84
N PHE A 85 1.41 54.08 -40.58
CA PHE A 85 1.88 55.38 -40.12
C PHE A 85 3.24 55.29 -39.40
N ASP A 86 3.94 54.16 -39.48
CA ASP A 86 5.21 53.90 -38.78
C ASP A 86 5.08 53.80 -37.25
N GLN A 87 3.87 53.68 -36.70
CA GLN A 87 3.66 53.44 -35.27
C GLN A 87 3.90 51.97 -34.92
N ALA A 88 4.59 51.71 -33.80
CA ALA A 88 4.80 50.34 -33.33
C ALA A 88 3.47 49.67 -32.99
N LYS A 89 3.18 48.51 -33.60
CA LYS A 89 1.96 47.77 -33.30
C LYS A 89 2.07 47.08 -31.94
N LEU A 90 1.02 47.18 -31.13
CA LEU A 90 0.92 46.50 -29.84
C LEU A 90 -0.10 45.38 -29.88
N LYS A 91 0.14 44.33 -29.10
CA LYS A 91 -0.86 43.30 -28.79
C LYS A 91 -1.72 43.76 -27.61
N HIS A 92 -2.68 44.64 -27.87
CA HIS A 92 -3.53 45.18 -26.80
C HIS A 92 -4.28 44.09 -26.03
N GLY A 93 -4.26 44.17 -24.70
CA GLY A 93 -4.90 43.20 -23.80
C GLY A 93 -4.08 41.93 -23.54
N GLU A 94 -2.93 41.77 -24.19
CA GLU A 94 -2.03 40.64 -23.99
C GLU A 94 -0.92 40.95 -22.98
N ILE A 95 -0.31 39.88 -22.46
CA ILE A 95 0.89 39.93 -21.63
C ILE A 95 2.03 39.16 -22.31
N GLU A 96 3.26 39.62 -22.09
CA GLU A 96 4.49 38.93 -22.46
C GLU A 96 5.40 38.85 -21.23
N PHE A 97 5.88 37.64 -20.91
CA PHE A 97 6.98 37.49 -19.97
C PHE A 97 8.30 37.64 -20.74
N ARG A 98 9.02 38.74 -20.49
CA ARG A 98 10.36 38.97 -21.02
C ARG A 98 11.36 38.35 -20.08
N ILE A 99 12.08 37.35 -20.58
CA ILE A 99 13.02 36.53 -19.81
C ILE A 99 14.44 36.83 -20.29
N PHE A 100 15.40 36.88 -19.36
CA PHE A 100 16.80 37.20 -19.65
C PHE A 100 17.37 36.46 -20.87
N ASP A 101 17.10 35.17 -21.03
CA ASP A 101 17.62 34.35 -22.12
C ASP A 101 17.26 34.89 -23.52
N LYS A 102 16.13 35.59 -23.65
CA LYS A 102 15.67 36.23 -24.89
C LYS A 102 15.91 37.75 -24.91
N TYR A 103 16.10 38.35 -23.74
CA TYR A 103 16.29 39.78 -23.52
C TYR A 103 17.52 40.04 -22.63
N PRO A 104 18.74 39.65 -23.06
CA PRO A 104 19.95 39.79 -22.24
C PRO A 104 20.46 41.24 -22.19
N GLU A 105 20.13 42.05 -23.20
CA GLU A 105 20.49 43.46 -23.27
C GLU A 105 19.38 44.36 -22.67
N PRO A 106 19.73 45.50 -22.06
CA PRO A 106 18.75 46.45 -21.58
C PRO A 106 17.81 46.93 -22.69
N PHE A 107 16.51 46.88 -22.45
CA PHE A 107 15.51 47.24 -23.45
C PHE A 107 14.57 48.35 -22.97
N PRO A 108 14.15 49.27 -23.86
CA PRO A 108 13.12 50.24 -23.53
C PRO A 108 11.72 49.63 -23.63
N LEU A 109 10.74 50.29 -23.00
CA LEU A 109 9.33 50.03 -23.27
C LEU A 109 8.87 50.95 -24.40
N TYR A 110 8.08 50.41 -25.33
CA TYR A 110 7.47 51.20 -26.39
C TYR A 110 6.26 51.97 -25.88
N PRO A 111 5.86 53.08 -26.52
CA PRO A 111 4.65 53.81 -26.13
C PRO A 111 3.44 52.86 -26.06
N GLY A 112 2.80 52.76 -24.89
CA GLY A 112 1.66 51.87 -24.62
C GLY A 112 2.01 50.51 -23.99
N GLU A 113 3.28 50.11 -23.98
CA GLU A 113 3.75 49.00 -23.16
C GLU A 113 3.85 49.41 -21.69
N GLU A 114 3.47 48.51 -20.80
CA GLU A 114 3.54 48.75 -19.36
C GLU A 114 4.23 47.59 -18.66
N GLN A 115 5.27 47.88 -17.88
CA GLN A 115 5.84 46.89 -16.96
C GLN A 115 4.84 46.62 -15.84
N VAL A 116 4.53 45.34 -15.61
CA VAL A 116 3.69 44.89 -14.51
C VAL A 116 4.56 44.32 -13.40
N GLY A 117 4.46 44.96 -12.23
CA GLY A 117 5.21 44.54 -11.04
C GLY A 117 6.72 44.71 -11.17
N GLU A 118 7.44 44.08 -10.27
CA GLU A 118 8.90 44.10 -10.21
C GLU A 118 9.51 42.99 -11.08
N ILE A 119 10.81 43.10 -11.36
CA ILE A 119 11.58 42.02 -11.98
C ILE A 119 11.65 40.86 -11.00
N ARG A 120 11.32 39.65 -11.45
CA ARG A 120 11.21 38.44 -10.61
C ARG A 120 12.23 37.39 -11.04
N GLU A 121 12.75 36.64 -10.07
CA GLU A 121 13.56 35.46 -10.34
C GLU A 121 12.71 34.34 -10.93
N LEU A 122 13.28 33.57 -11.86
CA LEU A 122 12.67 32.36 -12.40
C LEU A 122 12.52 31.33 -11.29
N ARG A 123 11.36 30.67 -11.26
CA ARG A 123 11.05 29.73 -10.18
C ARG A 123 11.80 28.42 -10.37
N VAL A 124 12.70 28.10 -9.44
CA VAL A 124 13.31 26.77 -9.36
C VAL A 124 12.35 25.81 -8.68
N VAL A 125 12.02 24.71 -9.36
CA VAL A 125 11.21 23.61 -8.82
C VAL A 125 12.17 22.54 -8.32
N PRO A 126 12.24 22.28 -7.00
CA PRO A 126 13.18 21.32 -6.44
C PRO A 126 12.80 19.87 -6.76
N VAL A 127 13.71 18.93 -6.46
CA VAL A 127 13.46 17.49 -6.47
C VAL A 127 12.25 17.15 -5.59
N ASP A 128 11.53 16.08 -5.92
CA ASP A 128 10.35 15.61 -5.17
C ASP A 128 9.20 16.62 -5.11
N THR A 129 9.18 17.59 -6.03
CA THR A 129 8.09 18.55 -6.18
C THR A 129 7.72 18.78 -7.63
N ALA A 130 6.49 19.22 -7.85
CA ALA A 130 6.01 19.67 -9.14
C ALA A 130 5.13 20.91 -9.01
N LEU A 131 4.99 21.66 -10.11
CA LEU A 131 3.95 22.66 -10.24
C LEU A 131 2.77 22.04 -10.99
N ARG A 132 1.57 22.10 -10.42
CA ARG A 132 0.34 21.83 -11.15
C ARG A 132 0.00 23.06 -11.96
N ILE A 133 0.10 22.94 -13.28
CA ILE A 133 -0.16 24.01 -14.23
C ILE A 133 -1.51 23.76 -14.89
N ARG A 134 -2.28 24.82 -15.10
CA ARG A 134 -3.52 24.83 -15.88
C ARG A 134 -3.35 25.72 -17.10
N ALA A 135 -3.81 25.26 -18.25
CA ALA A 135 -3.90 26.07 -19.45
C ALA A 135 -5.08 27.05 -19.34
N THR A 136 -4.82 28.35 -19.47
CA THR A 136 -5.86 29.39 -19.55
C THR A 136 -6.41 29.55 -20.98
N ARG A 137 -5.59 29.19 -21.97
CA ARG A 137 -5.91 29.16 -23.40
C ARG A 137 -5.18 28.01 -24.08
N LYS A 138 -5.53 27.72 -25.34
CA LYS A 138 -4.90 26.63 -26.11
C LYS A 138 -3.39 26.86 -26.22
N ILE A 139 -2.60 25.87 -25.81
CA ILE A 139 -1.15 25.84 -25.90
C ILE A 139 -0.68 24.48 -26.40
N ASP A 140 0.02 24.45 -27.54
CA ASP A 140 0.50 23.23 -28.18
C ASP A 140 -0.64 22.17 -28.33
N LYS A 141 -0.55 21.09 -27.54
CA LYS A 141 -1.53 20.00 -27.48
C LYS A 141 -2.64 20.20 -26.42
N TYR A 142 -2.47 21.15 -25.51
CA TYR A 142 -3.37 21.40 -24.39
C TYR A 142 -4.44 22.42 -24.77
N VAL A 143 -5.69 22.14 -24.39
CA VAL A 143 -6.81 23.07 -24.51
C VAL A 143 -7.04 23.83 -23.21
N ALA A 144 -7.84 24.89 -23.25
CA ALA A 144 -8.16 25.67 -22.06
C ALA A 144 -8.83 24.77 -21.00
N GLY A 145 -8.32 24.83 -19.77
CA GLY A 145 -8.76 24.00 -18.65
C GLY A 145 -7.96 22.72 -18.44
N ASP A 146 -7.14 22.29 -19.41
CA ASP A 146 -6.26 21.14 -19.23
C ASP A 146 -5.22 21.42 -18.14
N GLU A 147 -4.86 20.37 -17.40
CA GLU A 147 -3.88 20.46 -16.32
C GLU A 147 -2.76 19.43 -16.51
N TRP A 148 -1.53 19.80 -16.15
CA TRP A 148 -0.36 18.93 -16.17
C TRP A 148 0.63 19.28 -15.05
N LEU A 149 1.55 18.36 -14.76
CA LEU A 149 2.63 18.61 -13.82
C LEU A 149 3.89 19.06 -14.54
N PHE A 150 4.50 20.14 -14.07
CA PHE A 150 5.88 20.48 -14.36
C PHE A 150 6.76 19.96 -13.21
N VAL A 151 7.43 18.83 -13.45
CA VAL A 151 8.18 18.07 -12.44
C VAL A 151 9.61 18.61 -12.31
N GLY A 152 10.08 18.79 -11.06
CA GLY A 152 11.46 19.17 -10.77
C GLY A 152 12.44 17.97 -10.77
N PRO A 153 13.76 18.20 -10.71
CA PRO A 153 14.42 19.49 -10.56
C PRO A 153 14.51 20.25 -11.89
N ALA A 154 13.86 21.42 -11.98
CA ALA A 154 13.85 22.22 -13.20
C ALA A 154 13.49 23.68 -12.91
N THR A 155 13.97 24.60 -13.74
CA THR A 155 13.56 26.01 -13.69
C THR A 155 12.33 26.22 -14.54
N TYR A 156 11.26 26.74 -13.94
CA TYR A 156 10.02 27.05 -14.62
C TYR A 156 10.10 28.39 -15.35
N TYR A 157 9.82 28.36 -16.65
CA TYR A 157 9.75 29.53 -17.53
C TYR A 157 8.29 29.93 -17.74
N PRO A 158 7.83 31.05 -17.17
CA PRO A 158 6.41 31.43 -17.21
C PRO A 158 5.94 31.72 -18.63
N ARG A 159 4.71 31.31 -18.93
CA ARG A 159 4.02 31.58 -20.20
C ARG A 159 2.70 32.28 -19.94
N ALA A 160 2.27 33.12 -20.87
CA ALA A 160 1.03 33.90 -20.75
C ALA A 160 -0.23 33.00 -20.74
N GLU A 161 -0.12 31.83 -21.36
CA GLU A 161 -1.17 30.82 -21.49
C GLU A 161 -1.30 29.91 -20.25
N GLU A 162 -0.43 30.05 -19.25
CA GLU A 162 -0.28 29.10 -18.15
C GLU A 162 -0.61 29.76 -16.80
N GLU A 163 -1.35 29.03 -15.95
CA GLU A 163 -1.63 29.39 -14.57
C GLU A 163 -1.04 28.33 -13.63
N ILE A 164 -0.23 28.73 -12.65
CA ILE A 164 0.23 27.83 -11.59
C ILE A 164 -0.89 27.68 -10.57
N VAL A 165 -1.51 26.50 -10.51
CA VAL A 165 -2.62 26.19 -9.59
C VAL A 165 -2.10 25.92 -8.18
N THR A 166 -1.11 25.03 -8.05
CA THR A 166 -0.53 24.67 -6.75
C THR A 166 0.86 24.03 -6.92
N VAL A 167 1.59 23.95 -5.82
CA VAL A 167 2.77 23.07 -5.69
C VAL A 167 2.29 21.70 -5.22
N VAL A 168 2.79 20.66 -5.85
CA VAL A 168 2.59 19.26 -5.45
C VAL A 168 3.90 18.76 -4.87
N HIS A 169 3.82 18.18 -3.67
CA HIS A 169 4.96 17.56 -3.01
C HIS A 169 4.84 16.05 -3.11
N ALA A 170 5.98 15.37 -3.25
CA ALA A 170 6.01 13.92 -3.15
C ALA A 170 5.60 13.47 -1.75
N ILE A 171 4.83 12.39 -1.69
CA ILE A 171 4.43 11.75 -0.45
C ILE A 171 5.50 10.73 -0.08
N VAL A 172 6.02 10.80 1.15
CA VAL A 172 7.06 9.89 1.62
C VAL A 172 6.43 8.58 2.09
N VAL A 173 6.65 7.51 1.32
CA VAL A 173 6.31 6.14 1.70
C VAL A 173 7.39 5.61 2.63
N LYS A 174 7.03 5.30 3.88
CA LYS A 174 7.94 4.73 4.88
C LYS A 174 8.05 3.22 4.73
N LYS A 175 9.06 2.62 5.36
CA LYS A 175 9.13 1.18 5.54
C LYS A 175 7.89 0.69 6.32
N ASN A 176 7.35 -0.47 5.95
CA ASN A 176 6.15 -1.08 6.54
C ASN A 176 4.89 -0.22 6.39
N GLN A 177 4.84 0.62 5.37
CA GLN A 177 3.71 1.47 5.04
C GLN A 177 3.41 1.34 3.54
N ALA A 178 2.15 1.45 3.17
CA ALA A 178 1.76 1.66 1.78
C ALA A 178 0.79 2.84 1.67
N ILE A 179 0.72 3.44 0.49
CA ILE A 179 -0.27 4.46 0.18
C ILE A 179 -1.24 3.88 -0.83
N LYS A 180 -2.52 3.98 -0.51
CA LYS A 180 -3.60 3.62 -1.42
C LYS A 180 -3.96 4.82 -2.29
N PHE A 181 -3.91 4.62 -3.59
CA PHE A 181 -4.33 5.58 -4.59
C PHE A 181 -5.57 5.10 -5.31
N ARG A 182 -6.30 6.06 -5.90
CA ARG A 182 -7.40 5.82 -6.81
C ARG A 182 -7.28 6.72 -8.02
N ALA A 183 -7.48 6.16 -9.20
CA ALA A 183 -7.50 6.89 -10.44
C ALA A 183 -8.82 7.68 -10.58
N GLU A 184 -8.76 9.00 -10.72
CA GLU A 184 -9.93 9.82 -11.00
C GLU A 184 -10.43 9.60 -12.45
N LYS A 185 -9.49 9.46 -13.37
CA LYS A 185 -9.71 9.19 -14.80
C LYS A 185 -8.74 8.12 -15.25
N LYS A 186 -8.97 7.57 -16.45
CA LYS A 186 -8.00 6.68 -17.08
C LYS A 186 -6.67 7.42 -17.25
N CYS A 187 -5.61 6.91 -16.64
CA CYS A 187 -4.31 7.58 -16.58
C CYS A 187 -3.17 6.56 -16.57
N THR A 188 -1.95 7.07 -16.63
CA THR A 188 -0.73 6.31 -16.33
C THR A 188 -0.22 6.82 -15.00
N ASP A 189 -0.02 5.91 -14.04
CA ASP A 189 0.48 6.27 -12.71
C ASP A 189 1.96 6.68 -12.75
N SER A 190 2.47 7.23 -11.65
CA SER A 190 3.87 7.65 -11.52
C SER A 190 4.91 6.52 -11.63
N GLN A 191 4.49 5.25 -11.65
CA GLN A 191 5.36 4.10 -11.92
C GLN A 191 5.30 3.63 -13.38
N GLY A 192 4.50 4.29 -14.22
CA GLY A 192 4.35 3.97 -15.65
C GLY A 192 3.29 2.91 -15.95
N ILE A 193 2.41 2.58 -14.99
CA ILE A 193 1.38 1.55 -15.17
C ILE A 193 0.07 2.23 -15.59
N GLU A 194 -0.58 1.70 -16.62
CA GLU A 194 -1.91 2.17 -17.04
C GLU A 194 -2.98 1.78 -16.00
N ARG A 195 -3.83 2.73 -15.64
CA ARG A 195 -4.92 2.59 -14.66
C ARG A 195 -6.24 2.98 -15.28
N ASP A 196 -7.28 2.18 -15.04
CA ASP A 196 -8.63 2.53 -15.45
C ASP A 196 -9.30 3.49 -14.45
N ALA A 197 -10.30 4.25 -14.93
CA ALA A 197 -11.00 5.21 -14.07
C ALA A 197 -11.68 4.51 -12.88
N GLY A 198 -11.41 5.00 -11.66
CA GLY A 198 -11.89 4.42 -10.41
C GLY A 198 -11.10 3.21 -9.91
N GLU A 199 -10.07 2.75 -10.63
CA GLU A 199 -9.17 1.70 -10.15
C GLU A 199 -8.43 2.16 -8.88
N GLU A 200 -8.29 1.25 -7.92
CA GLU A 200 -7.53 1.47 -6.68
C GLU A 200 -6.30 0.55 -6.65
N TRP A 201 -5.16 1.07 -6.20
CA TRP A 201 -3.91 0.31 -6.06
C TRP A 201 -3.09 0.79 -4.86
N LEU A 202 -2.09 0.00 -4.47
CA LEU A 202 -1.13 0.34 -3.44
C LEU A 202 0.25 0.68 -4.01
N VAL A 203 0.88 1.66 -3.39
CA VAL A 203 2.30 1.98 -3.55
C VAL A 203 3.01 1.69 -2.22
N SER A 204 3.84 0.65 -2.20
CA SER A 204 4.56 0.19 -1.00
C SER A 204 6.08 0.37 -1.07
N THR A 205 6.62 0.82 -2.22
CA THR A 205 8.05 1.06 -2.39
C THR A 205 8.49 2.23 -1.49
N PRO A 206 9.40 2.02 -0.53
CA PRO A 206 9.84 3.11 0.34
C PRO A 206 10.56 4.19 -0.46
N GLY A 207 10.22 5.45 -0.21
CA GLY A 207 10.78 6.58 -0.93
C GLY A 207 9.78 7.71 -1.15
N ALA A 208 10.22 8.73 -1.88
CA ALA A 208 9.36 9.82 -2.32
C ALA A 208 8.51 9.35 -3.50
N TYR A 209 7.19 9.45 -3.37
CA TYR A 209 6.24 9.17 -4.44
C TYR A 209 5.54 10.45 -4.85
N LEU A 210 5.82 10.97 -6.04
CA LEU A 210 5.18 12.18 -6.56
C LEU A 210 3.95 11.78 -7.37
N PRO A 211 2.72 11.90 -6.84
CA PRO A 211 1.52 11.45 -7.55
C PRO A 211 1.25 12.32 -8.78
N HIS A 212 0.77 11.70 -9.86
CA HIS A 212 0.24 12.43 -11.02
C HIS A 212 -1.12 13.09 -10.68
N ILE A 213 -1.65 13.91 -11.61
CA ILE A 213 -2.89 14.68 -11.38
C ILE A 213 -4.10 13.80 -11.11
N ASP A 214 -4.22 12.71 -11.86
CA ASP A 214 -5.37 11.81 -11.76
C ASP A 214 -5.21 10.78 -10.63
N GLU A 215 -4.10 10.81 -9.89
CA GLU A 215 -3.82 9.90 -8.78
C GLU A 215 -4.26 10.52 -7.45
N VAL A 216 -5.43 10.10 -6.98
CA VAL A 216 -6.01 10.60 -5.74
C VAL A 216 -5.53 9.74 -4.58
N HIS A 217 -4.80 10.34 -3.64
CA HIS A 217 -4.47 9.70 -2.35
C HIS A 217 -5.76 9.40 -1.58
N VAL A 218 -6.02 8.12 -1.30
CA VAL A 218 -7.19 7.65 -0.54
C VAL A 218 -6.84 7.49 0.93
N GLU A 219 -5.85 6.64 1.23
CA GLU A 219 -5.45 6.33 2.60
C GLU A 219 -3.99 5.89 2.69
N THR A 220 -3.42 6.02 3.88
CA THR A 220 -2.10 5.50 4.21
C THR A 220 -2.25 4.29 5.12
N LEU A 221 -1.82 3.13 4.64
CA LEU A 221 -1.93 1.84 5.33
C LEU A 221 -0.64 1.51 6.06
N GLN A 222 -0.76 1.04 7.30
CA GLN A 222 0.35 0.48 8.07
C GLN A 222 0.37 -1.03 7.93
N ALA A 223 1.55 -1.62 7.94
CA ALA A 223 1.68 -3.07 7.91
C ALA A 223 1.27 -3.67 9.26
N HIS A 224 0.52 -4.78 9.20
CA HIS A 224 0.26 -5.64 10.34
C HIS A 224 1.54 -6.42 10.65
N VAL A 225 2.00 -6.34 11.90
CA VAL A 225 3.16 -7.08 12.38
C VAL A 225 2.71 -8.47 12.80
N LEU A 226 3.42 -9.49 12.33
CA LEU A 226 3.16 -10.90 12.64
C LEU A 226 4.24 -11.42 13.58
N THR A 227 3.85 -12.23 14.55
CA THR A 227 4.75 -12.94 15.47
C THR A 227 4.59 -14.44 15.30
N GLN A 228 5.47 -15.22 15.92
CA GLN A 228 5.39 -16.69 15.92
C GLN A 228 4.07 -17.21 16.52
N ASP A 229 3.38 -16.38 17.31
CA ASP A 229 2.15 -16.73 18.01
C ASP A 229 0.88 -16.27 17.27
N THR A 230 1.03 -15.45 16.22
CA THR A 230 -0.10 -14.82 15.53
C THR A 230 0.03 -14.91 14.02
N ALA A 231 -0.97 -15.48 13.36
CA ALA A 231 -1.15 -15.43 11.92
C ALA A 231 -2.24 -14.42 11.55
N LEU A 232 -2.16 -13.85 10.34
CA LEU A 232 -3.20 -13.00 9.78
C LEU A 232 -4.12 -13.81 8.88
N HIS A 233 -5.43 -13.75 9.11
CA HIS A 233 -6.43 -14.44 8.30
C HIS A 233 -7.03 -13.48 7.28
N LEU A 234 -6.83 -13.82 6.01
CA LEU A 234 -7.25 -13.02 4.87
C LEU A 234 -8.28 -13.75 4.02
N ARG A 235 -9.07 -12.95 3.29
CA ARG A 235 -9.99 -13.37 2.24
C ARG A 235 -9.76 -12.57 0.97
N ALA A 236 -9.80 -13.23 -0.18
CA ALA A 236 -9.71 -12.58 -1.48
C ALA A 236 -11.07 -12.02 -1.90
N LEU A 237 -11.15 -10.72 -2.18
CA LEU A 237 -12.37 -10.08 -2.70
C LEU A 237 -12.63 -10.39 -4.18
N ARG A 238 -11.57 -10.69 -4.93
CA ARG A 238 -11.61 -11.08 -6.35
C ARG A 238 -10.47 -12.04 -6.66
N THR A 239 -10.48 -12.64 -7.86
CA THR A 239 -9.34 -13.45 -8.30
C THR A 239 -8.17 -12.54 -8.69
N PHE A 240 -7.02 -12.70 -8.03
CA PHE A 240 -5.82 -11.88 -8.27
C PHE A 240 -4.55 -12.65 -7.90
N LYS A 241 -3.39 -12.05 -8.16
CA LYS A 241 -2.09 -12.57 -7.74
C LYS A 241 -1.61 -11.72 -6.56
N ASP A 242 -1.36 -12.35 -5.42
CA ASP A 242 -0.90 -11.65 -4.22
C ASP A 242 0.54 -11.14 -4.35
N VAL A 243 0.97 -10.32 -3.39
CA VAL A 243 2.33 -9.72 -3.37
C VAL A 243 3.45 -10.76 -3.31
N TYR A 244 3.16 -11.98 -2.86
CA TYR A 244 4.10 -13.11 -2.80
C TYR A 244 4.11 -13.94 -4.08
N GLY A 245 3.24 -13.61 -5.04
CA GLY A 245 3.14 -14.25 -6.33
C GLY A 245 2.24 -15.48 -6.38
N THR A 246 1.42 -15.71 -5.36
CA THR A 246 0.44 -16.80 -5.33
C THR A 246 -0.88 -16.34 -5.94
N SER A 247 -1.49 -17.18 -6.79
CA SER A 247 -2.79 -16.89 -7.38
C SER A 247 -3.90 -17.24 -6.38
N ARG A 248 -4.71 -16.25 -6.02
CA ARG A 248 -5.84 -16.38 -5.09
C ARG A 248 -7.15 -16.26 -5.86
N ARG A 249 -8.10 -17.17 -5.62
CA ARG A 249 -9.43 -17.12 -6.23
C ARG A 249 -10.37 -16.25 -5.39
N ALA A 250 -11.38 -15.64 -6.02
CA ALA A 250 -12.39 -14.88 -5.30
C ALA A 250 -13.05 -15.72 -4.20
N GLY A 251 -13.13 -15.19 -2.98
CA GLY A 251 -13.65 -15.85 -1.79
C GLY A 251 -12.71 -16.86 -1.14
N GLU A 252 -11.53 -17.11 -1.71
CA GLU A 252 -10.51 -17.96 -1.08
C GLU A 252 -10.01 -17.30 0.21
N GLU A 253 -9.79 -18.12 1.24
CA GLU A 253 -9.26 -17.68 2.53
C GLU A 253 -7.91 -18.36 2.78
N TRP A 254 -6.97 -17.63 3.38
CA TRP A 254 -5.65 -18.16 3.74
C TRP A 254 -5.09 -17.45 4.97
N LEU A 255 -4.00 -18.02 5.49
CA LEU A 255 -3.22 -17.41 6.56
C LEU A 255 -1.91 -16.87 6.03
N ILE A 256 -1.48 -15.73 6.57
CA ILE A 256 -0.09 -15.26 6.48
C ILE A 256 0.56 -15.44 7.84
N THR A 257 1.69 -16.14 7.85
CA THR A 257 2.50 -16.40 9.04
C THR A 257 3.87 -15.74 8.90
N THR A 258 4.66 -15.76 9.97
CA THR A 258 6.05 -15.29 9.97
C THR A 258 6.97 -16.06 9.01
N GLU A 259 6.56 -17.24 8.55
CA GLU A 259 7.31 -17.99 7.51
C GLU A 259 7.23 -17.30 6.14
N THR A 260 6.14 -16.56 5.89
CA THR A 260 5.95 -15.82 4.64
C THR A 260 6.54 -14.42 4.73
N THR A 261 6.20 -13.68 5.80
CA THR A 261 6.71 -12.33 6.05
C THR A 261 6.55 -11.94 7.52
N GLU A 262 7.40 -11.04 8.02
CA GLU A 262 7.25 -10.45 9.37
C GLU A 262 6.15 -9.39 9.42
N THR A 263 5.88 -8.73 8.29
CA THR A 263 4.87 -7.68 8.19
C THR A 263 4.09 -7.77 6.91
N HIS A 264 2.79 -7.51 6.96
CA HIS A 264 1.91 -7.55 5.80
C HIS A 264 1.00 -6.32 5.75
N VAL A 265 0.98 -5.62 4.62
CA VAL A 265 0.02 -4.53 4.37
C VAL A 265 -1.12 -5.12 3.56
N GLN A 266 -2.36 -4.92 4.03
CA GLN A 266 -3.56 -5.38 3.32
C GLN A 266 -3.65 -4.75 1.93
N ASP A 267 -3.68 -5.58 0.88
CA ASP A 267 -3.87 -5.14 -0.51
C ASP A 267 -5.34 -4.77 -0.80
N VAL A 268 -5.58 -4.07 -1.92
CA VAL A 268 -6.90 -3.61 -2.39
C VAL A 268 -7.87 -4.77 -2.63
N HIS A 269 -7.34 -5.96 -2.91
CA HIS A 269 -8.13 -7.16 -3.21
C HIS A 269 -8.18 -8.14 -2.05
N GLU A 270 -7.68 -7.74 -0.89
CA GLU A 270 -7.64 -8.52 0.34
C GLU A 270 -8.58 -7.93 1.38
N GLU A 271 -9.13 -8.80 2.20
CA GLU A 271 -9.92 -8.44 3.37
C GLU A 271 -9.37 -9.17 4.59
N ILE A 272 -9.01 -8.41 5.63
CA ILE A 272 -8.59 -8.96 6.91
C ILE A 272 -9.83 -9.42 7.68
N LEU A 273 -9.93 -10.73 7.91
CA LEU A 273 -10.97 -11.32 8.76
C LEU A 273 -10.58 -11.27 10.25
N GLY A 274 -9.28 -11.34 10.54
CA GLY A 274 -8.77 -11.21 11.90
C GLY A 274 -7.40 -11.85 12.10
N TYR A 275 -7.08 -12.11 13.36
CA TYR A 275 -5.85 -12.78 13.78
C TYR A 275 -6.15 -14.18 14.30
N VAL A 276 -5.30 -15.13 13.97
CA VAL A 276 -5.38 -16.52 14.46
C VAL A 276 -4.22 -16.77 15.40
N SER A 277 -4.52 -17.12 16.64
CA SER A 277 -3.51 -17.51 17.62
C SER A 277 -2.99 -18.91 17.33
N VAL A 278 -1.70 -19.11 17.58
CA VAL A 278 -1.06 -20.41 17.45
C VAL A 278 -1.66 -21.42 18.43
N THR A 279 -1.88 -22.64 17.96
CA THR A 279 -2.25 -23.79 18.80
C THR A 279 -0.99 -24.57 19.12
N ILE A 280 -0.70 -24.72 20.42
CA ILE A 280 0.48 -25.42 20.92
C ILE A 280 0.02 -26.70 21.62
N LEU A 281 0.55 -27.83 21.19
CA LEU A 281 0.40 -29.14 21.82
C LEU A 281 1.69 -29.51 22.52
N THR A 282 1.61 -29.84 23.81
CA THR A 282 2.71 -30.47 24.55
C THR A 282 2.78 -31.97 24.27
N ASN A 283 3.83 -32.64 24.72
CA ASN A 283 3.94 -34.10 24.63
C ASN A 283 2.82 -34.87 25.35
N ARG A 284 2.13 -34.23 26.31
CA ARG A 284 1.00 -34.81 27.06
C ARG A 284 -0.36 -34.28 26.59
N GLN A 285 -0.45 -33.74 25.38
CA GLN A 285 -1.68 -33.18 24.84
C GLN A 285 -1.97 -33.70 23.42
N TYR A 286 -3.25 -33.66 23.07
CA TYR A 286 -3.74 -33.92 21.74
C TYR A 286 -4.95 -33.04 21.45
N CYS A 287 -5.33 -32.92 20.19
CA CYS A 287 -6.60 -32.34 19.82
C CYS A 287 -7.16 -33.04 18.58
N ILE A 288 -8.47 -32.94 18.41
CA ILE A 288 -9.14 -33.44 17.22
C ILE A 288 -9.56 -32.21 16.42
N VAL A 289 -9.14 -32.15 15.15
CA VAL A 289 -9.48 -31.07 14.23
C VAL A 289 -10.63 -31.54 13.35
N VAL A 290 -11.71 -30.76 13.34
CA VAL A 290 -12.88 -30.95 12.47
C VAL A 290 -12.63 -30.21 11.15
N ASP A 291 -13.02 -30.86 10.06
CA ASP A 291 -12.86 -30.39 8.68
C ASP A 291 -11.40 -30.01 8.31
N PRO A 292 -10.43 -30.91 8.58
CA PRO A 292 -9.01 -30.64 8.40
C PRO A 292 -8.68 -30.31 6.94
N VAL A 293 -7.75 -29.38 6.76
CA VAL A 293 -7.21 -29.00 5.43
C VAL A 293 -6.00 -29.88 5.14
N VAL A 294 -6.16 -30.80 4.19
CA VAL A 294 -5.08 -31.73 3.79
C VAL A 294 -4.68 -31.42 2.35
N ASN A 295 -3.41 -31.10 2.14
CA ASN A 295 -2.86 -30.70 0.84
C ASN A 295 -3.63 -29.53 0.19
N GLY A 296 -4.03 -28.55 1.01
CA GLY A 296 -4.78 -27.37 0.56
C GLY A 296 -6.27 -27.61 0.26
N VAL A 297 -6.78 -28.82 0.49
CA VAL A 297 -8.21 -29.14 0.30
C VAL A 297 -8.85 -29.44 1.65
N GLN A 298 -9.88 -28.66 1.99
CA GLN A 298 -10.67 -28.86 3.20
C GLN A 298 -11.50 -30.15 3.10
N ARG A 299 -11.31 -31.09 4.03
CA ARG A 299 -12.04 -32.36 4.07
C ARG A 299 -13.26 -32.27 4.99
N ARG A 300 -14.36 -31.73 4.45
CA ARG A 300 -15.61 -31.53 5.19
C ARG A 300 -16.22 -32.84 5.70
N GLY A 301 -16.76 -32.81 6.91
CA GLY A 301 -17.34 -33.95 7.61
C GLY A 301 -16.30 -34.96 8.13
N THR A 302 -15.01 -34.63 8.09
CA THR A 302 -13.95 -35.52 8.56
C THR A 302 -13.24 -34.94 9.79
N ARG A 303 -12.52 -35.80 10.50
CA ARG A 303 -11.81 -35.49 11.74
C ARG A 303 -10.36 -35.93 11.61
N GLU A 304 -9.43 -35.16 12.15
CA GLU A 304 -8.00 -35.47 12.20
C GLU A 304 -7.50 -35.38 13.64
N LEU A 305 -6.86 -36.44 14.13
CA LEU A 305 -6.20 -36.45 15.44
C LEU A 305 -4.78 -35.89 15.31
N ARG A 306 -4.52 -34.73 15.89
CA ARG A 306 -3.18 -34.15 16.02
C ARG A 306 -2.66 -34.41 17.44
N LYS A 307 -1.47 -34.99 17.54
CA LYS A 307 -0.86 -35.42 18.81
C LYS A 307 0.66 -35.25 18.80
N GLY A 308 1.25 -35.22 19.99
CA GLY A 308 2.68 -35.00 20.18
C GLY A 308 3.01 -33.51 20.25
N GLU A 309 4.29 -33.20 20.50
CA GLU A 309 4.78 -31.82 20.54
C GLU A 309 4.65 -31.18 19.16
N ALA A 310 3.74 -30.21 19.04
CA ALA A 310 3.41 -29.58 17.77
C ALA A 310 2.91 -28.16 17.99
N THR A 311 3.32 -27.27 17.11
CA THR A 311 2.91 -25.86 17.10
C THR A 311 2.37 -25.55 15.70
N PHE A 312 1.09 -25.19 15.60
CA PHE A 312 0.44 -24.96 14.31
C PHE A 312 -0.70 -23.94 14.42
N PHE A 313 -1.04 -23.31 13.30
CA PHE A 313 -2.25 -22.49 13.18
C PHE A 313 -3.39 -23.32 12.60
N LEU A 314 -4.61 -23.13 13.10
CA LEU A 314 -5.81 -23.71 12.50
C LEU A 314 -6.07 -23.02 11.16
N GLN A 315 -6.11 -23.80 10.08
CA GLN A 315 -6.36 -23.27 8.75
C GLN A 315 -7.81 -22.75 8.61
N PRO A 316 -8.11 -21.88 7.63
CA PRO A 316 -9.46 -21.41 7.41
C PRO A 316 -10.45 -22.57 7.22
N GLY A 317 -11.48 -22.59 8.06
CA GLY A 317 -12.47 -23.65 8.09
C GLY A 317 -12.14 -24.83 9.02
N GLU A 318 -10.93 -24.91 9.58
CA GLU A 318 -10.60 -25.87 10.64
C GLU A 318 -11.13 -25.39 12.00
N GLN A 319 -11.57 -26.34 12.82
CA GLN A 319 -11.99 -26.06 14.19
C GLN A 319 -11.52 -27.19 15.11
N LEU A 320 -11.18 -26.86 16.36
CA LEU A 320 -10.96 -27.89 17.38
C LEU A 320 -12.31 -28.51 17.77
N GLU A 321 -12.38 -29.84 17.79
CA GLU A 321 -13.48 -30.58 18.37
C GLU A 321 -13.59 -30.18 19.86
N ASN A 322 -14.79 -29.81 20.31
CA ASN A 322 -15.04 -29.23 21.64
C ASN A 322 -14.35 -27.88 21.93
N GLY A 323 -13.72 -27.23 20.94
CA GLY A 323 -13.12 -25.91 21.06
C GLY A 323 -11.88 -25.84 21.95
N ARG A 324 -11.19 -26.97 22.20
CA ARG A 324 -10.04 -27.02 23.12
C ARG A 324 -9.01 -28.08 22.73
N VAL A 325 -7.81 -27.92 23.28
CA VAL A 325 -6.80 -28.99 23.38
C VAL A 325 -7.15 -29.88 24.57
N GLU A 326 -6.95 -31.18 24.44
CA GLU A 326 -7.22 -32.17 25.48
C GLU A 326 -5.92 -32.81 26.00
N ASP A 327 -5.90 -33.18 27.27
CA ASP A 327 -4.77 -33.88 27.88
C ASP A 327 -4.86 -35.39 27.60
N ILE A 328 -3.70 -36.04 27.41
CA ILE A 328 -3.63 -37.49 27.24
C ILE A 328 -4.09 -38.20 28.53
N CYS A 329 -4.63 -39.41 28.39
CA CYS A 329 -4.93 -40.26 29.53
C CYS A 329 -3.63 -40.86 30.08
N VAL A 330 -3.17 -40.36 31.23
CA VAL A 330 -2.02 -40.90 31.95
C VAL A 330 -2.54 -41.89 32.98
N LEU A 331 -2.27 -43.18 32.78
CA LEU A 331 -2.76 -44.23 33.67
C LEU A 331 -1.62 -44.77 34.52
N ALA A 332 -1.78 -44.72 35.84
CA ALA A 332 -0.91 -45.40 36.80
C ALA A 332 -1.10 -46.94 36.74
N ASP A 333 -0.26 -47.68 37.46
CA ASP A 333 -0.35 -49.15 37.58
C ASP A 333 -1.65 -49.64 38.21
N ASP A 334 -2.27 -48.82 39.07
CA ASP A 334 -3.57 -49.06 39.68
C ASP A 334 -4.75 -48.42 38.92
N GLU A 335 -4.55 -47.88 37.72
CA GLU A 335 -5.59 -47.19 36.96
C GLU A 335 -5.91 -47.86 35.61
N ALA A 336 -7.17 -47.72 35.20
CA ALA A 336 -7.65 -48.14 33.89
C ALA A 336 -8.66 -47.14 33.34
N VAL A 337 -8.69 -46.95 32.02
CA VAL A 337 -9.72 -46.15 31.35
C VAL A 337 -10.75 -47.06 30.69
N LEU A 338 -12.03 -46.78 30.92
CA LEU A 338 -13.14 -47.42 30.24
C LEU A 338 -13.45 -46.67 28.95
N LEU A 339 -13.41 -47.41 27.84
CA LEU A 339 -13.58 -46.89 26.50
C LEU A 339 -14.86 -47.44 25.86
N GLN A 340 -15.39 -46.69 24.90
CA GLN A 340 -16.49 -47.12 24.04
C GLN A 340 -16.19 -46.78 22.58
N ALA A 341 -16.33 -47.76 21.69
CA ALA A 341 -16.31 -47.51 20.25
C ALA A 341 -17.57 -46.75 19.84
N VAL A 342 -17.41 -45.63 19.15
CA VAL A 342 -18.51 -44.85 18.56
C VAL A 342 -18.87 -45.42 17.19
N GLU A 343 -17.87 -45.88 16.44
CA GLU A 343 -18.02 -46.53 15.14
C GLU A 343 -17.14 -47.79 15.05
N THR A 344 -17.46 -48.69 14.11
CA THR A 344 -16.69 -49.92 13.91
C THR A 344 -15.32 -49.58 13.33
N PHE A 345 -14.25 -50.07 13.94
CA PHE A 345 -12.88 -49.79 13.48
C PHE A 345 -11.93 -50.95 13.80
N VAL A 346 -10.74 -50.91 13.20
CA VAL A 346 -9.68 -51.85 13.46
C VAL A 346 -8.62 -51.16 14.32
N GLU A 347 -8.48 -51.63 15.55
CA GLU A 347 -7.45 -51.18 16.48
C GLU A 347 -6.09 -51.70 15.99
N LEU A 348 -5.21 -50.78 15.61
CA LEU A 348 -3.82 -51.10 15.31
C LEU A 348 -3.08 -51.22 16.65
N PRO A 349 -2.27 -52.27 16.87
CA PRO A 349 -1.52 -52.40 18.11
C PRO A 349 -0.57 -51.22 18.29
N ASP A 350 -0.49 -50.71 19.51
CA ASP A 350 0.45 -49.65 19.91
C ASP A 350 1.86 -50.09 19.49
N LYS A 351 2.51 -49.33 18.59
CA LYS A 351 3.94 -49.46 18.37
C LYS A 351 4.61 -49.15 19.70
N LYS A 352 5.16 -50.16 20.39
CA LYS A 352 6.00 -49.92 21.57
C LYS A 352 7.12 -48.96 21.15
N GLN A 353 7.19 -47.79 21.79
CA GLN A 353 8.33 -46.88 21.65
C GLN A 353 9.58 -47.65 22.12
N GLY A 354 10.49 -47.98 21.19
CA GLY A 354 11.76 -48.63 21.53
C GLY A 354 12.34 -49.64 20.52
N GLU A 355 11.66 -49.96 19.41
CA GLU A 355 12.34 -50.75 18.36
C GLU A 355 13.10 -49.82 17.41
N PRO A 356 14.45 -49.89 17.34
CA PRO A 356 15.22 -49.12 16.38
C PRO A 356 14.90 -49.59 14.95
N GLU A 357 14.80 -48.64 14.02
CA GLU A 357 14.79 -48.91 12.59
C GLU A 357 16.17 -49.47 12.20
N GLY A 358 16.31 -50.80 12.29
CA GLY A 358 17.47 -51.52 11.79
C GLY A 358 17.43 -51.60 10.27
N GLU A 359 18.42 -50.99 9.64
CA GLU A 359 18.71 -51.10 8.21
C GLU A 359 18.87 -52.56 7.74
N ASP A 360 18.60 -52.72 6.45
CA ASP A 360 18.39 -53.93 5.67
C ASP A 360 19.54 -54.96 5.71
N GLY A 361 19.19 -56.25 5.68
CA GLY A 361 20.17 -57.31 5.38
C GLY A 361 19.76 -58.74 5.78
N GLY A 362 19.07 -59.46 4.89
CA GLY A 362 19.20 -60.93 4.79
C GLY A 362 17.98 -61.80 5.17
N ASN A 363 17.23 -62.20 4.14
CA ASN A 363 16.56 -63.50 3.91
C ASN A 363 15.93 -64.33 5.09
N SER A 364 14.60 -64.22 5.23
CA SER A 364 13.57 -65.15 5.81
C SER A 364 13.63 -65.58 7.29
N PRO A 365 12.49 -65.96 7.96
CA PRO A 365 11.10 -66.12 7.46
C PRO A 365 10.01 -65.36 8.27
N ILE A 366 8.87 -65.09 7.62
CA ILE A 366 7.52 -64.82 8.17
C ILE A 366 7.46 -63.85 9.38
N LYS A 367 7.41 -62.54 9.11
CA LYS A 367 6.87 -61.55 10.07
C LYS A 367 5.40 -61.89 10.33
N LYS A 368 5.06 -62.35 11.55
CA LYS A 368 3.67 -62.43 12.02
C LYS A 368 3.01 -61.07 11.80
N LYS A 369 1.92 -61.03 11.03
CA LYS A 369 1.08 -59.83 10.95
C LYS A 369 0.65 -59.45 12.38
N PRO A 370 0.71 -58.17 12.75
CA PRO A 370 0.19 -57.72 14.04
C PRO A 370 -1.28 -58.16 14.18
N ASP A 371 -1.65 -58.69 15.34
CA ASP A 371 -3.05 -59.02 15.67
C ASP A 371 -3.87 -57.74 15.63
N GLN A 372 -4.62 -57.56 14.54
CA GLN A 372 -5.56 -56.46 14.35
C GLN A 372 -6.85 -56.80 15.10
N VAL A 373 -7.17 -56.03 16.14
CA VAL A 373 -8.40 -56.23 16.91
C VAL A 373 -9.51 -55.38 16.30
N ARG A 374 -10.51 -56.03 15.70
CA ARG A 374 -11.70 -55.34 15.19
C ARG A 374 -12.67 -55.07 16.34
N ARG A 375 -13.05 -53.81 16.51
CA ARG A 375 -14.03 -53.34 17.52
C ARG A 375 -15.33 -52.96 16.84
N GLU A 376 -16.45 -53.43 17.34
CA GLU A 376 -17.77 -53.07 16.80
C GLU A 376 -18.32 -51.79 17.46
N ALA A 377 -19.14 -51.04 16.74
CA ALA A 377 -19.78 -49.83 17.27
C ALA A 377 -20.56 -50.14 18.57
N GLY A 378 -20.36 -49.31 19.59
CA GLY A 378 -20.95 -49.47 20.92
C GLY A 378 -20.21 -50.46 21.84
N GLU A 379 -19.27 -51.25 21.33
CA GLU A 379 -18.42 -52.13 22.14
C GLU A 379 -17.64 -51.32 23.17
N ARG A 380 -17.50 -51.87 24.37
CA ARG A 380 -16.73 -51.27 25.46
C ARG A 380 -15.61 -52.20 25.86
N TRP A 381 -14.45 -51.63 26.19
CA TRP A 381 -13.32 -52.34 26.76
C TRP A 381 -12.57 -51.43 27.73
N MET A 382 -11.64 -52.00 28.49
CA MET A 382 -10.75 -51.23 29.35
C MET A 382 -9.33 -51.29 28.85
N VAL A 383 -8.61 -50.23 29.15
CA VAL A 383 -7.21 -50.06 28.91
C VAL A 383 -6.53 -49.84 30.26
N TYR A 384 -5.55 -50.68 30.59
CA TYR A 384 -4.83 -50.66 31.87
C TYR A 384 -3.52 -49.89 31.78
N GLY A 385 -3.12 -49.25 32.87
CA GLY A 385 -1.77 -48.71 33.02
C GLY A 385 -0.73 -49.77 33.44
N PRO A 386 0.53 -49.37 33.68
CA PRO A 386 1.04 -48.01 33.54
C PRO A 386 1.31 -47.65 32.07
N ARG A 387 0.57 -46.68 31.52
CA ARG A 387 0.78 -46.21 30.14
C ARG A 387 0.14 -44.85 29.86
N GLU A 388 0.64 -44.20 28.82
CA GLU A 388 0.04 -43.03 28.21
C GLU A 388 -0.89 -43.47 27.07
N TYR A 389 -2.14 -43.03 27.11
CA TYR A 389 -3.17 -43.43 26.15
C TYR A 389 -3.82 -42.21 25.49
N ILE A 390 -3.90 -42.26 24.17
CA ILE A 390 -4.58 -41.26 23.35
C ILE A 390 -5.74 -41.96 22.65
N PRO A 391 -7.00 -41.58 22.95
CA PRO A 391 -8.14 -42.21 22.31
C PRO A 391 -8.13 -41.91 20.79
N PRO A 392 -8.25 -42.93 19.93
CA PRO A 392 -8.44 -42.68 18.50
C PRO A 392 -9.81 -42.06 18.24
N ILE A 393 -9.98 -41.44 17.06
CA ILE A 393 -11.16 -40.65 16.67
C ILE A 393 -12.48 -41.44 16.80
N GLN A 394 -12.42 -42.76 16.62
CA GLN A 394 -13.54 -43.68 16.69
C GLN A 394 -13.96 -44.04 18.12
N VAL A 395 -13.24 -43.56 19.14
CA VAL A 395 -13.35 -44.02 20.52
C VAL A 395 -13.64 -42.87 21.47
N LYS A 396 -14.61 -43.10 22.36
CA LYS A 396 -14.98 -42.18 23.43
C LYS A 396 -14.52 -42.73 24.78
N VAL A 397 -13.84 -41.89 25.56
CA VAL A 397 -13.54 -42.16 26.97
C VAL A 397 -14.81 -41.99 27.80
N LEU A 398 -15.18 -43.01 28.58
CA LEU A 398 -16.37 -42.97 29.44
C LEU A 398 -16.02 -42.57 30.88
N GLU A 399 -15.07 -43.27 31.49
CA GLU A 399 -14.65 -43.05 32.88
C GLU A 399 -13.25 -43.61 33.12
N THR A 400 -12.54 -43.02 34.08
CA THR A 400 -11.31 -43.59 34.63
C THR A 400 -11.66 -44.37 35.89
N ARG A 401 -11.20 -45.62 35.96
CA ARG A 401 -11.38 -46.54 37.08
C ARG A 401 -10.06 -46.71 37.80
N ARG A 402 -10.12 -46.74 39.12
CA ARG A 402 -8.98 -47.05 39.98
C ARG A 402 -9.18 -48.41 40.63
N ALA A 403 -8.10 -49.15 40.80
CA ALA A 403 -8.11 -50.40 41.51
C ALA A 403 -8.54 -50.15 42.95
N ILE A 404 -9.41 -51.01 43.46
CA ILE A 404 -9.81 -50.96 44.85
C ILE A 404 -8.75 -51.73 45.63
N PRO A 405 -7.97 -51.09 46.53
CA PRO A 405 -7.09 -51.83 47.41
C PRO A 405 -7.95 -52.62 48.39
N LEU A 406 -7.69 -53.92 48.50
CA LEU A 406 -8.39 -54.82 49.43
C LEU A 406 -7.40 -55.37 50.45
N ASP A 407 -7.71 -55.21 51.74
CA ASP A 407 -6.98 -55.86 52.82
C ASP A 407 -7.40 -57.35 52.97
N ILE A 408 -6.66 -58.13 53.77
CA ILE A 408 -6.79 -59.60 53.93
C ILE A 408 -8.22 -60.04 54.27
N ASN A 409 -9.01 -59.19 54.94
CA ASN A 409 -10.38 -59.47 55.37
C ASN A 409 -11.44 -58.70 54.59
N GLU A 410 -11.06 -57.97 53.54
CA GLU A 410 -11.96 -57.18 52.72
C GLU A 410 -12.32 -57.91 51.43
N GLY A 411 -13.45 -57.52 50.83
CA GLY A 411 -13.89 -58.08 49.57
C GLY A 411 -14.96 -57.21 48.94
N VAL A 412 -14.99 -57.21 47.62
CA VAL A 412 -15.96 -56.44 46.83
C VAL A 412 -16.92 -57.39 46.14
N TYR A 413 -18.19 -56.98 46.08
CA TYR A 413 -19.20 -57.64 45.27
C TYR A 413 -19.13 -57.06 43.87
N VAL A 414 -18.79 -57.89 42.89
CA VAL A 414 -18.70 -57.50 41.49
C VAL A 414 -19.89 -58.10 40.75
N ARG A 415 -20.55 -57.27 39.94
CA ARG A 415 -21.64 -57.69 39.07
C ARG A 415 -21.24 -57.46 37.62
N GLU A 416 -21.17 -58.54 36.86
CA GLU A 416 -20.92 -58.46 35.41
C GLU A 416 -22.15 -57.89 34.70
N ARG A 417 -21.98 -56.85 33.88
CA ARG A 417 -23.12 -56.21 33.22
C ARG A 417 -23.68 -57.05 32.08
N LYS A 418 -22.87 -57.90 31.43
CA LYS A 418 -23.29 -58.72 30.28
C LYS A 418 -24.13 -59.93 30.70
N THR A 419 -23.70 -60.67 31.72
CA THR A 419 -24.35 -61.91 32.18
C THR A 419 -25.29 -61.66 33.36
N GLY A 420 -25.13 -60.54 34.06
CA GLY A 420 -25.85 -60.23 35.29
C GLY A 420 -25.39 -61.04 36.51
N HIS A 421 -24.39 -61.92 36.35
CA HIS A 421 -23.85 -62.72 37.44
C HIS A 421 -23.16 -61.84 38.49
N GLN A 422 -23.42 -62.17 39.74
CA GLN A 422 -22.79 -61.56 40.90
C GLN A 422 -21.86 -62.58 41.54
N TRP A 423 -20.62 -62.17 41.78
CA TRP A 423 -19.68 -62.95 42.58
C TRP A 423 -19.02 -62.05 43.61
N LYS A 424 -18.59 -62.67 44.72
CA LYS A 424 -17.81 -62.01 45.74
C LYS A 424 -16.35 -62.29 45.43
N SER A 425 -15.59 -61.25 45.10
CA SER A 425 -14.15 -61.39 44.97
C SER A 425 -13.52 -61.33 46.35
N PHE A 426 -12.83 -62.39 46.73
CA PHE A 426 -11.93 -62.43 47.88
C PHE A 426 -10.53 -62.64 47.34
N CYS A 427 -9.62 -61.71 47.59
CA CYS A 427 -8.22 -61.90 47.27
C CYS A 427 -7.37 -61.61 48.51
N HIS A 428 -6.45 -62.53 48.84
CA HIS A 428 -5.17 -62.21 49.48
C HIS A 428 -4.55 -60.97 48.81
N PRO A 429 -3.78 -60.13 49.54
CA PRO A 429 -3.52 -58.72 49.19
C PRO A 429 -3.22 -58.55 47.71
N LYS A 430 -4.24 -58.08 46.99
CA LYS A 430 -4.23 -57.83 45.55
C LYS A 430 -5.06 -56.58 45.31
N GLN A 431 -4.60 -55.77 44.36
CA GLN A 431 -5.39 -54.68 43.80
C GLN A 431 -6.30 -55.26 42.71
N GLU A 432 -7.59 -54.92 42.76
CA GLU A 432 -8.56 -55.38 41.75
C GLU A 432 -9.22 -54.18 41.06
N VAL A 433 -9.02 -54.10 39.74
CA VAL A 433 -9.74 -53.14 38.89
C VAL A 433 -11.01 -53.81 38.40
N LEU A 434 -12.16 -53.23 38.72
CA LEU A 434 -13.47 -53.81 38.38
C LEU A 434 -13.66 -53.92 36.87
N HIS A 435 -13.86 -55.16 36.40
CA HIS A 435 -14.17 -55.46 35.00
C HIS A 435 -15.63 -55.15 34.64
N MET A 436 -15.95 -55.19 33.34
CA MET A 436 -17.27 -54.85 32.80
C MET A 436 -18.31 -55.95 32.95
#